data_AF-R9MHD0-F1
#
_entry.id   AF-R9MHD0-F1
#
_cell.length_a   1.000
_cell.length_b   1.000
_cell.length_c   1.000
_cell.angle_alpha   90.00
_cell.angle_beta   90.00
_cell.angle_gamma   90.00
#
_symmetry.space_group_name_H-M   'P 1'
#
loop_
_entity.id
_entity.type
_entity.pdbx_description
1 polymer ?
#
loop_
_entity_poly.entity_id
_entity_poly.type
_entity_poly.pdbx_seq_one_letter_code
_entity_poly.pdbx_strand_id
1 'polypeptide(L)'
;MNSRWSVNSQAMYGGIKVFHTREEADRAYLILKRMLDLGADIRGVDSYGNSCVWRVCLQARQILPAYNRTTRTLGTDRILTPELREDLTRIFTLLYDRGMETDYIKPGESVTVRGLYKNEPVAQFLVFD
;
A
#
# COMPACT_ATOMS: atom_id res chain seq x y z
N MET A 1 -7.79 3.96 -2.32
CA MET A 1 -7.56 4.77 -1.10
C MET A 1 -6.96 6.07 -1.56
N ASN A 2 -7.55 7.21 -1.23
CA ASN A 2 -7.03 8.50 -1.69
C ASN A 2 -5.74 8.77 -0.90
N SER A 3 -4.60 8.63 -1.54
CA SER A 3 -3.28 9.01 -1.01
C SER A 3 -2.67 9.99 -1.99
N ARG A 4 -1.71 10.80 -1.56
CA ARG A 4 -1.05 11.79 -2.42
C ARG A 4 -0.01 11.12 -3.32
N TRP A 5 -0.49 10.40 -4.34
CA TRP A 5 0.37 9.67 -5.29
C TRP A 5 0.52 10.44 -6.59
N SER A 6 1.55 10.11 -7.37
CA SER A 6 1.84 10.85 -8.60
C SER A 6 2.19 9.92 -9.76
N VAL A 7 1.87 10.36 -10.98
CA VAL A 7 2.42 9.78 -12.20
C VAL A 7 3.41 10.74 -12.85
N ASN A 8 4.48 10.17 -13.37
CA ASN A 8 5.41 10.83 -14.26
C ASN A 8 5.01 10.50 -15.71
N SER A 9 4.29 11.42 -16.35
CA SER A 9 3.82 11.22 -17.72
C SER A 9 4.73 11.97 -18.67
N GLN A 10 5.52 11.23 -19.46
CA GLN A 10 6.22 11.81 -20.61
C GLN A 10 5.24 12.43 -21.62
N ALA A 11 3.98 11.95 -21.68
CA ALA A 11 2.94 12.46 -22.58
C ALA A 11 2.37 13.83 -22.16
N MET A 12 2.58 14.28 -20.92
CA MET A 12 2.17 15.61 -20.42
C MET A 12 3.36 16.58 -20.40
N TYR A 13 4.12 16.68 -21.50
CA TYR A 13 5.26 17.60 -21.62
C TYR A 13 6.29 17.46 -20.47
N GLY A 14 6.48 16.26 -19.93
CA GLY A 14 7.48 15.97 -18.88
C GLY A 14 7.09 16.33 -17.45
N GLY A 15 5.81 16.57 -17.16
CA GLY A 15 5.34 16.97 -15.83
C GLY A 15 4.96 15.82 -14.89
N ILE A 16 5.11 16.06 -13.58
CA ILE A 16 4.54 15.23 -12.51
C ILE A 16 3.06 15.63 -12.35
N LYS A 17 2.16 14.67 -12.50
CA LYS A 17 0.75 14.84 -12.12
C LYS A 17 0.53 14.23 -10.75
N VAL A 18 0.23 15.08 -9.77
CA VAL A 18 -0.17 14.67 -8.42
C VAL A 18 -1.66 14.36 -8.41
N PHE A 19 -2.03 13.26 -7.77
CA PHE A 19 -3.41 12.88 -7.48
C PHE A 19 -3.68 13.08 -6.00
N HIS A 20 -4.86 13.62 -5.72
CA HIS A 20 -5.39 13.93 -4.40
C HIS A 20 -4.67 15.03 -3.64
N THR A 21 -5.45 15.74 -2.83
CA THR A 21 -4.91 16.72 -1.88
C THR A 21 -4.65 16.06 -0.52
N ARG A 22 -3.97 16.78 0.38
CA ARG A 22 -3.80 16.36 1.77
C ARG A 22 -5.15 16.14 2.45
N GLU A 23 -6.09 17.05 2.24
CA GLU A 23 -7.43 16.98 2.85
C GLU A 23 -8.21 15.76 2.35
N GLU A 24 -8.07 15.40 1.07
CA GLU A 24 -8.65 14.17 0.52
C GLU A 24 -8.03 12.92 1.14
N ALA A 25 -6.70 12.89 1.30
CA ALA A 25 -6.00 11.78 1.92
C ALA A 25 -6.37 11.64 3.41
N ASP A 26 -6.44 12.76 4.14
CA ASP A 26 -6.83 12.80 5.54
C ASP A 26 -8.27 12.34 5.74
N ARG A 27 -9.20 12.77 4.88
CA ARG A 27 -10.58 12.26 4.92
C ARG A 27 -10.65 10.75 4.70
N ALA A 28 -9.93 10.22 3.70
CA ALA A 28 -9.92 8.79 3.43
C ALA A 28 -9.31 7.98 4.60
N TYR A 29 -8.21 8.48 5.18
CA TYR A 29 -7.59 7.89 6.37
C TYR A 29 -8.55 7.87 7.56
N LEU A 30 -9.25 8.98 7.83
CA LEU A 30 -10.23 9.06 8.92
C LEU A 30 -11.41 8.11 8.73
N ILE A 31 -11.87 7.91 7.48
CA ILE A 31 -12.90 6.90 7.18
C ILE A 31 -12.40 5.50 7.51
N LEU A 32 -11.19 5.13 7.07
CA LEU A 32 -10.58 3.83 7.40
C LEU A 32 -10.48 3.64 8.92
N LYS A 33 -9.93 4.64 9.62
CA LYS A 33 -9.83 4.63 11.08
C LYS A 33 -11.21 4.45 11.73
N ARG A 34 -12.23 5.17 11.25
CA ARG A 34 -13.59 5.08 11.79
C ARG A 34 -14.21 3.70 11.56
N MET A 35 -13.99 3.07 10.41
CA MET A 35 -14.44 1.70 10.16
C MET A 35 -13.84 0.72 11.17
N LEU A 36 -12.53 0.83 11.44
CA LEU A 36 -11.86 0.01 12.45
C LEU A 36 -12.36 0.32 13.87
N ASP A 37 -12.59 1.60 14.20
CA ASP A 37 -13.18 2.01 15.48
C ASP A 37 -14.59 1.48 15.70
N LEU A 38 -15.33 1.20 14.62
CA LEU A 38 -16.68 0.64 14.63
C LEU A 38 -16.67 -0.91 14.61
N GLY A 39 -15.51 -1.55 14.68
CA GLY A 39 -15.39 -3.00 14.75
C GLY A 39 -15.30 -3.70 13.40
N ALA A 40 -14.86 -3.01 12.33
CA ALA A 40 -14.48 -3.70 11.10
C ALA A 40 -13.43 -4.77 11.39
N ASP A 41 -13.66 -5.99 10.91
CA ASP A 41 -12.79 -7.14 11.17
C ASP A 41 -11.48 -7.04 10.38
N ILE A 42 -10.39 -6.73 11.09
CA ILE A 42 -9.04 -6.63 10.54
C ILE A 42 -8.45 -7.98 10.10
N ARG A 43 -8.97 -9.10 10.63
CA ARG A 43 -8.50 -10.46 10.32
C ARG A 43 -9.35 -11.14 9.25
N GLY A 44 -10.39 -10.46 8.79
CA GLY A 44 -11.23 -10.92 7.70
C GLY A 44 -10.39 -11.27 6.47
N VAL A 45 -10.74 -12.38 5.84
CA VAL A 45 -10.21 -12.81 4.55
C VAL A 45 -11.28 -12.66 3.49
N ASP A 46 -10.91 -12.15 2.32
CA ASP A 46 -11.85 -12.08 1.20
C ASP A 46 -12.00 -13.42 0.46
N SER A 47 -12.88 -13.45 -0.53
CA SER A 47 -13.19 -14.66 -1.33
C SER A 47 -12.01 -15.23 -2.10
N TYR A 48 -10.92 -14.48 -2.24
CA TYR A 48 -9.67 -14.95 -2.85
C TYR A 48 -8.64 -15.37 -1.81
N GLY A 49 -9.00 -15.37 -0.52
CA GLY A 49 -8.12 -15.70 0.60
C GLY A 49 -7.14 -14.60 1.00
N ASN A 50 -7.29 -13.37 0.52
CA ASN A 50 -6.39 -12.30 0.96
C ASN A 50 -6.85 -11.80 2.33
N SER A 51 -5.96 -11.85 3.32
CA SER A 51 -6.12 -11.09 4.55
C SER A 51 -5.84 -9.59 4.32
N CYS A 52 -6.05 -8.78 5.36
CA CYS A 52 -5.84 -7.34 5.31
C CYS A 52 -4.46 -6.95 4.74
N VAL A 53 -3.37 -7.58 5.22
CA VAL A 53 -2.01 -7.25 4.77
C VAL A 53 -1.79 -7.54 3.28
N TRP A 54 -2.35 -8.65 2.79
CA TRP A 54 -2.28 -9.00 1.36
C TRP A 54 -3.05 -7.98 0.53
N ARG A 55 -4.25 -7.59 0.98
CA ARG A 55 -5.11 -6.67 0.25
C ARG A 55 -4.55 -5.25 0.23
N VAL A 56 -4.01 -4.73 1.33
CA VAL A 56 -3.39 -3.40 1.36
C VAL A 56 -2.11 -3.35 0.53
N CYS A 57 -1.27 -4.40 0.55
CA CYS A 57 -0.11 -4.45 -0.33
C CYS A 57 -0.49 -4.45 -1.81
N LEU A 58 -1.53 -5.19 -2.20
CA LEU A 58 -2.04 -5.17 -3.58
C LEU A 58 -2.49 -3.78 -4.00
N GLN A 59 -3.17 -3.03 -3.11
CA GLN A 59 -3.61 -1.67 -3.38
C GLN A 59 -2.44 -0.68 -3.42
N ALA A 60 -1.50 -0.74 -2.48
CA ALA A 60 -0.33 0.15 -2.46
C ALA A 60 0.54 -0.03 -3.71
N ARG A 61 0.70 -1.25 -4.22
CA ARG A 61 1.40 -1.53 -5.49
C ARG A 61 0.75 -0.84 -6.69
N GLN A 62 -0.53 -0.46 -6.62
CA GLN A 62 -1.22 0.32 -7.66
C GLN A 62 -0.89 1.82 -7.66
N ILE A 63 -0.08 2.31 -6.72
CA ILE A 63 0.35 3.71 -6.67
C ILE A 63 1.85 3.89 -6.41
N LEU A 64 2.57 2.80 -6.13
CA LEU A 64 4.03 2.76 -6.02
C LEU A 64 4.72 2.49 -7.37
N PRO A 65 6.02 2.80 -7.50
CA PRO A 65 6.83 2.38 -8.65
C PRO A 65 6.72 0.87 -8.88
N ALA A 66 6.42 0.47 -10.11
CA ALA A 66 6.29 -0.95 -10.44
C ALA A 66 7.67 -1.64 -10.37
N TYR A 67 7.75 -2.79 -9.71
CA TYR A 67 8.99 -3.58 -9.68
C TYR A 67 8.92 -4.72 -10.71
N ASN A 68 9.86 -4.72 -11.65
CA ASN A 68 10.01 -5.82 -12.59
C ASN A 68 10.90 -6.90 -11.98
N ARG A 69 10.33 -8.07 -11.69
CA ARG A 69 11.04 -9.18 -11.04
C ARG A 69 12.11 -9.83 -11.94
N THR A 70 11.94 -9.76 -13.26
CA THR A 70 12.88 -10.32 -14.24
C THR A 70 14.12 -9.45 -14.38
N THR A 71 13.94 -8.15 -14.60
CA THR A 71 15.05 -7.20 -14.79
C THR A 71 15.59 -6.65 -13.48
N ARG A 72 14.87 -6.83 -12.36
CA ARG A 72 15.16 -6.27 -11.03
C ARG A 72 15.25 -4.74 -11.04
N THR A 73 14.43 -4.09 -11.87
CA THR A 73 14.38 -2.64 -12.01
C THR A 73 13.03 -2.07 -11.57
N LEU A 74 13.04 -0.79 -11.21
CA LEU A 74 11.83 -0.02 -10.94
C LEU A 74 11.36 0.70 -12.21
N GLY A 75 10.04 0.73 -12.40
CA GLY A 75 9.39 1.63 -13.34
C GLY A 75 9.54 3.08 -12.92
N THR A 76 9.55 3.97 -13.90
CA THR A 76 9.72 5.42 -13.70
C THR A 76 8.40 6.19 -13.83
N ASP A 77 7.29 5.48 -14.06
CA ASP A 77 5.95 6.02 -14.26
C ASP A 77 5.32 6.55 -12.97
N ARG A 78 5.77 6.04 -11.82
CA ARG A 78 5.31 6.47 -10.49
C ARG A 78 6.50 6.79 -9.61
N ILE A 79 6.27 7.67 -8.65
CA ILE A 79 7.31 8.17 -7.75
C ILE A 79 6.83 7.98 -6.32
N LEU A 80 7.68 7.38 -5.47
CA LEU A 80 7.46 7.37 -4.03
C LEU A 80 7.90 8.73 -3.45
N THR A 81 6.99 9.70 -3.47
CA THR A 81 7.25 11.03 -2.88
C THR A 81 7.19 10.97 -1.35
N PRO A 82 7.71 11.99 -0.64
CA PRO A 82 7.58 12.08 0.82
C PRO A 82 6.13 12.03 1.31
N GLU A 83 5.20 12.66 0.59
CA GLU A 83 3.78 12.71 0.94
C GLU A 83 3.11 11.34 0.79
N LEU A 84 3.42 10.61 -0.30
CA LEU A 84 2.93 9.25 -0.48
C LEU A 84 3.49 8.32 0.60
N ARG A 85 4.78 8.48 0.93
CA ARG A 85 5.42 7.74 2.02
C ARG A 85 4.71 8.00 3.34
N GLU A 86 4.47 9.26 3.69
CA GLU A 86 3.73 9.64 4.89
C GLU A 86 2.35 8.98 4.93
N ASP A 87 1.59 9.08 3.83
CA ASP A 87 0.25 8.49 3.73
C ASP A 87 0.27 6.97 3.91
N LEU A 88 1.14 6.26 3.18
CA LEU A 88 1.23 4.81 3.29
C LEU A 88 1.75 4.37 4.66
N THR A 89 2.75 5.05 5.22
CA THR A 89 3.24 4.74 6.57
C THR A 89 2.12 4.82 7.60
N ARG A 90 1.36 5.93 7.66
CA ARG A 90 0.27 6.03 8.65
C ARG A 90 -0.83 4.99 8.43
N ILE A 91 -1.12 4.60 7.18
CA ILE A 91 -2.11 3.56 6.88
C ILE A 91 -1.63 2.20 7.38
N PHE A 92 -0.39 1.82 7.05
CA PHE A 92 0.16 0.52 7.45
C PHE A 92 0.34 0.43 8.97
N THR A 93 0.81 1.50 9.62
CA THR A 93 0.90 1.59 11.08
C THR A 93 -0.48 1.46 11.72
N LEU A 94 -1.49 2.20 11.24
CA LEU A 94 -2.86 2.08 11.76
C LEU A 94 -3.37 0.64 11.66
N LEU A 95 -3.20 -0.02 10.51
CA LEU A 95 -3.66 -1.40 10.34
C LEU A 95 -2.91 -2.37 11.26
N TYR A 96 -1.60 -2.21 11.40
CA TYR A 96 -0.76 -3.00 12.30
C TYR A 96 -1.19 -2.82 13.77
N ASP A 97 -1.34 -1.58 14.23
CA ASP A 97 -1.79 -1.25 15.58
C ASP A 97 -3.18 -1.82 15.90
N ARG A 98 -4.00 -2.06 14.86
CA ARG A 98 -5.32 -2.71 14.99
C ARG A 98 -5.28 -4.23 14.89
N GLY A 99 -4.11 -4.84 14.77
CA GLY A 99 -3.94 -6.28 14.79
C GLY A 99 -3.90 -6.95 13.41
N MET A 100 -3.53 -6.21 12.36
CA MET A 100 -3.21 -6.77 11.04
C MET A 100 -2.09 -7.81 11.16
N GLU A 101 -2.40 -9.05 10.80
CA GLU A 101 -1.47 -10.17 10.82
C GLU A 101 -0.54 -10.13 9.60
N THR A 102 0.79 -10.13 9.83
CA THR A 102 1.80 -9.94 8.77
C THR A 102 2.48 -11.23 8.32
N ASP A 103 2.33 -12.29 9.10
CA ASP A 103 2.85 -13.64 8.89
C ASP A 103 1.81 -14.59 8.27
N TYR A 104 0.57 -14.13 8.07
CA TYR A 104 -0.46 -14.90 7.36
C TYR A 104 -0.01 -15.29 5.94
N ILE A 105 -0.02 -16.61 5.67
CA ILE A 105 0.22 -17.18 4.34
C ILE A 105 -1.13 -17.45 3.68
N LYS A 106 -1.37 -16.76 2.58
CA LYS A 106 -2.59 -16.89 1.77
C LYS A 106 -2.66 -18.28 1.11
N PRO A 107 -3.86 -18.89 0.97
CA PRO A 107 -4.04 -20.13 0.20
C PRO A 107 -3.41 -20.06 -1.19
N GLY A 108 -2.60 -21.07 -1.52
CA GLY A 108 -1.87 -21.17 -2.79
C GLY A 108 -0.48 -20.53 -2.79
N GLU A 109 -0.13 -19.78 -1.75
CA GLU A 109 1.22 -19.24 -1.55
C GLU A 109 2.02 -20.12 -0.57
N SER A 110 3.34 -20.08 -0.67
CA SER A 110 4.26 -20.78 0.25
C SER A 110 5.05 -19.83 1.15
N VAL A 111 4.84 -18.51 1.00
CA VAL A 111 5.57 -17.47 1.71
C VAL A 111 4.60 -16.40 2.22
N THR A 112 5.04 -15.66 3.25
CA THR A 112 4.31 -14.49 3.73
C THR A 112 4.34 -13.37 2.69
N VAL A 113 3.46 -12.39 2.86
CA VAL A 113 3.46 -11.17 2.02
C VAL A 113 4.82 -10.44 2.06
N ARG A 114 5.50 -10.45 3.21
CA ARG A 114 6.85 -9.89 3.40
C ARG A 114 7.87 -10.66 2.58
N GLY A 115 7.80 -11.99 2.59
CA GLY A 115 8.65 -12.85 1.78
C GLY A 115 8.45 -12.62 0.28
N LEU A 116 7.19 -12.54 -0.16
CA LEU A 116 6.83 -12.35 -1.56
C LEU A 116 7.31 -11.00 -2.12
N TYR A 117 7.13 -9.93 -1.35
CA TYR A 117 7.39 -8.55 -1.79
C TYR A 117 8.72 -7.97 -1.30
N LYS A 118 9.63 -8.77 -0.72
CA LYS A 118 10.88 -8.29 -0.08
C LYS A 118 11.75 -7.34 -0.91
N ASN A 119 11.68 -7.43 -2.25
CA ASN A 119 12.47 -6.60 -3.17
C ASN A 119 11.62 -5.48 -3.83
N GLU A 120 10.33 -5.38 -3.51
CA GLU A 120 9.43 -4.37 -4.08
C GLU A 120 9.33 -3.15 -3.15
N PRO A 121 9.01 -1.94 -3.67
CA PRO A 121 8.90 -0.74 -2.85
C PRO A 121 7.95 -0.86 -1.66
N VAL A 122 6.89 -1.67 -1.79
CA VAL A 122 5.90 -1.89 -0.73
C VAL A 122 6.51 -2.52 0.53
N ALA A 123 7.64 -3.23 0.43
CA ALA A 123 8.31 -3.84 1.58
C ALA A 123 8.74 -2.81 2.64
N GLN A 124 8.97 -1.55 2.23
CA GLN A 124 9.33 -0.46 3.14
C GLN A 124 8.24 -0.16 4.19
N PHE A 125 6.99 -0.56 3.92
CA PHE A 125 5.85 -0.34 4.82
C PHE A 125 5.46 -1.60 5.61
N LEU A 126 6.24 -2.68 5.50
CA LEU A 126 6.02 -3.95 6.21
C LEU A 126 7.03 -4.17 7.34
N VAL A 127 7.72 -3.11 7.75
CA VAL A 127 8.65 -3.10 8.88
C VAL A 127 7.94 -2.39 10.03
N PHE A 128 7.75 -3.11 11.12
CA PHE A 128 7.10 -2.66 12.35
C PHE A 128 8.05 -2.99 13.50
N ASP A 129 8.15 -2.08 14.47
CA ASP A 129 8.95 -2.25 15.69
C ASP A 129 8.17 -3.00 16.78
#